data_AF-A0AAN6MW71-F1
#
_entry.id   AF-A0AAN6MW71-F1
#
_cell.length_a   1.000
_cell.length_b   1.000
_cell.length_c   1.000
_cell.angle_alpha   90.00
_cell.angle_beta   90.00
_cell.angle_gamma   90.00
#
_symmetry.space_group_name_H-M   'P 1'
#
loop_
_entity.id
_entity.type
_entity.pdbx_description
1 polymer ?
#
loop_
_entity_poly.entity_id
_entity_poly.type
_entity_poly.pdbx_seq_one_letter_code
_entity_poly.pdbx_strand_id
1 'polypeptide(L)'
;KPPTPRSIDLTILRHKGSTVALDAMPETLQAAKAEPTPSLKQMIEMLSRENGRLREELAYRQKLQELGEGLRQEVNYVVDRLRIAVITFRKGQKDLKDFYRIKYKGGDVVHLK
;
A
#
# COMPACT_ATOMS: atom_id res chain seq x y z
N LYS A 1 -34.26 -59.05 16.32
CA LYS A 1 -32.84 -58.61 16.43
C LYS A 1 -32.86 -57.09 16.55
N PRO A 2 -32.19 -56.47 17.54
CA PRO A 2 -32.18 -55.01 17.64
C PRO A 2 -31.49 -54.39 16.41
N PRO A 3 -31.89 -53.17 16.00
CA PRO A 3 -31.31 -52.47 14.87
C PRO A 3 -29.84 -52.13 15.12
N THR A 4 -29.04 -52.17 14.06
CA THR A 4 -27.61 -51.83 14.13
C THR A 4 -27.44 -50.35 14.49
N PRO A 5 -26.58 -50.02 15.47
CA PRO A 5 -26.33 -48.62 15.84
C PRO A 5 -25.87 -47.79 14.65
N ARG A 6 -26.40 -46.58 14.53
CA ARG A 6 -26.00 -45.60 13.51
C ARG A 6 -24.70 -44.91 13.93
N SER A 7 -24.05 -44.22 13.00
CA SER A 7 -22.82 -43.47 13.26
C SER A 7 -22.96 -42.45 14.40
N ILE A 8 -24.16 -41.89 14.59
CA ILE A 8 -24.47 -40.96 15.68
C ILE A 8 -24.51 -41.67 17.04
N ASP A 9 -25.03 -42.90 17.10
CA ASP A 9 -25.09 -43.70 18.33
C ASP A 9 -23.68 -44.07 18.81
N LEU A 10 -22.78 -44.36 17.87
CA LEU A 10 -21.36 -44.61 18.16
C LEU A 10 -20.64 -43.35 18.66
N THR A 11 -21.00 -42.19 18.12
CA THR A 11 -20.42 -40.91 18.53
C THR A 11 -20.88 -40.55 19.94
N ILE A 12 -22.18 -40.70 20.24
CA ILE A 12 -22.75 -40.49 21.58
C ILE A 12 -22.11 -41.44 22.60
N LEU A 13 -21.96 -42.73 22.24
CA LEU A 13 -21.29 -43.72 23.08
C LEU A 13 -19.81 -43.38 23.32
N ARG A 14 -19.09 -42.93 22.29
CA ARG A 14 -17.68 -42.52 22.37
C ARG A 14 -17.46 -41.35 23.31
N HIS A 15 -18.42 -40.43 23.34
CA HIS A 15 -18.42 -39.33 24.29
C HIS A 15 -19.02 -39.72 25.65
N LYS A 16 -19.36 -40.99 25.90
CA LYS A 16 -20.03 -41.48 27.13
C LYS A 16 -21.32 -40.73 27.46
N GLY A 17 -22.03 -40.24 26.45
CA GLY A 17 -23.15 -39.31 26.63
C GLY A 17 -22.76 -37.92 27.12
N SER A 18 -21.46 -37.61 27.22
CA SER A 18 -20.96 -36.30 27.61
C SER A 18 -21.07 -35.32 26.46
N THR A 19 -21.88 -34.32 26.68
CA THR A 19 -22.18 -33.26 25.71
C THR A 19 -21.43 -32.00 26.07
N VAL A 20 -20.16 -32.07 26.47
CA VAL A 20 -19.36 -30.92 26.94
C VAL A 20 -19.50 -29.68 26.05
N ALA A 21 -19.61 -29.86 24.73
CA ALA A 21 -19.89 -28.77 23.79
C ALA A 21 -21.31 -28.18 23.93
N LEU A 22 -22.36 -29.00 24.10
CA LEU A 22 -23.73 -28.54 24.38
C LEU A 22 -23.91 -28.08 25.83
N ASP A 23 -23.10 -28.55 26.77
CA ASP A 23 -23.17 -28.17 28.19
C ASP A 23 -22.48 -26.81 28.42
N ALA A 24 -21.41 -26.52 27.66
CA ALA A 24 -20.73 -25.22 27.65
C ALA A 24 -21.42 -24.16 26.77
N MET A 25 -22.27 -24.58 25.82
CA MET A 25 -23.02 -23.66 24.95
C MET A 25 -23.98 -22.72 25.72
N PRO A 26 -24.76 -23.17 26.72
CA PRO A 26 -25.60 -22.30 27.53
C PRO A 26 -24.83 -21.22 28.29
N GLU A 27 -23.70 -21.57 28.91
CA GLU A 27 -22.88 -20.62 29.68
C GLU A 27 -22.23 -19.58 28.75
N THR A 28 -21.69 -20.04 27.62
CA THR A 28 -21.12 -19.14 26.60
C THR A 28 -22.18 -18.24 25.95
N LEU A 29 -23.38 -18.76 25.68
CA LEU A 29 -24.51 -17.98 25.16
C LEU A 29 -25.09 -17.02 26.19
N GLN A 30 -25.13 -17.40 27.47
CA GLN A 30 -25.53 -16.49 28.55
C GLN A 30 -24.50 -15.39 28.77
N ALA A 31 -23.20 -15.72 28.73
CA ALA A 31 -22.12 -14.74 28.80
C ALA A 31 -22.19 -13.74 27.63
N ALA A 32 -22.41 -14.22 26.41
CA ALA A 32 -22.58 -13.36 25.24
C ALA A 32 -23.89 -12.53 25.28
N LYS A 33 -24.96 -13.03 25.90
CA LYS A 33 -26.19 -12.26 26.16
C LYS A 33 -26.05 -11.27 27.32
N ALA A 34 -25.12 -11.51 28.24
CA ALA A 34 -24.85 -10.66 29.38
C ALA A 34 -23.98 -9.45 29.01
N GLU A 35 -23.30 -9.48 27.86
CA GLU A 35 -22.66 -8.28 27.32
C GLU A 35 -23.75 -7.25 26.95
N PRO A 36 -23.73 -6.06 27.59
CA PRO A 36 -24.73 -5.05 27.28
C PRO A 36 -24.49 -4.55 25.86
N THR A 37 -25.42 -4.86 24.96
CA THR A 37 -25.44 -4.27 23.62
C THR A 37 -25.50 -2.74 23.78
N PRO A 38 -24.57 -1.98 23.20
CA PRO A 38 -24.59 -0.53 23.33
C PRO A 38 -25.92 0.01 22.82
N SER A 39 -26.49 0.94 23.57
CA SER A 39 -27.73 1.61 23.15
C SER A 39 -27.51 2.34 21.82
N LEU A 40 -28.58 2.55 21.06
CA LEU A 40 -28.53 3.29 19.81
C LEU A 40 -27.85 4.67 19.98
N LYS A 41 -28.09 5.34 21.11
CA LYS A 41 -27.44 6.62 21.44
C LYS A 41 -25.92 6.46 21.60
N GLN A 42 -25.46 5.42 22.30
CA GLN A 42 -24.03 5.13 22.45
C GLN A 42 -23.38 4.77 21.11
N MET A 43 -24.08 4.02 20.25
CA MET A 43 -23.60 3.74 18.89
C MET A 43 -23.47 5.02 18.06
N ILE A 44 -24.46 5.91 18.11
CA ILE A 44 -24.40 7.21 17.41
C ILE A 44 -23.21 8.02 17.90
N GLU A 45 -23.00 8.15 19.22
CA GLU A 45 -21.88 8.91 19.77
C GLU A 45 -20.52 8.32 19.36
N MET A 46 -20.37 6.98 19.39
CA MET A 46 -19.14 6.33 18.91
C MET A 46 -18.89 6.59 17.43
N LEU A 47 -19.90 6.37 16.58
CA LEU A 47 -19.78 6.56 15.14
C LEU A 47 -19.53 8.02 14.76
N SER A 48 -20.11 8.98 15.50
CA SER A 48 -19.83 10.40 15.30
C SER A 48 -18.38 10.76 15.63
N ARG A 49 -17.83 10.22 16.73
CA ARG A 49 -16.42 10.43 17.09
C ARG A 49 -15.48 9.79 16.09
N GLU A 50 -15.78 8.56 15.68
CA GLU A 50 -14.98 7.85 14.69
C GLU A 50 -14.99 8.58 13.34
N ASN A 51 -16.15 9.05 12.88
CA ASN A 51 -16.24 9.88 11.68
C ASN A 51 -15.43 11.17 11.80
N GLY A 52 -15.42 11.82 12.96
CA GLY A 52 -14.58 12.99 13.22
C GLY A 52 -13.10 12.67 13.00
N ARG A 53 -12.61 11.61 13.67
CA ARG A 53 -11.23 11.14 13.54
C ARG A 53 -10.87 10.78 12.10
N LEU A 54 -11.75 10.07 11.39
CA LEU A 54 -11.51 9.67 10.00
C LEU A 54 -11.44 10.88 9.06
N ARG A 55 -12.24 11.93 9.30
CA ARG A 55 -12.16 13.17 8.52
C ARG A 55 -10.83 13.90 8.72
N GLU A 56 -10.34 13.95 9.95
CA GLU A 56 -9.03 14.56 10.25
C GLU A 56 -7.88 13.80 9.58
N GLU A 57 -7.88 12.46 9.68
CA GLU A 57 -6.90 11.61 9.02
C GLU A 57 -6.92 11.79 7.49
N LEU A 58 -8.12 11.92 6.91
CA LEU A 58 -8.29 12.12 5.48
C LEU A 58 -7.74 13.49 5.05
N ALA A 59 -8.01 14.54 5.82
CA ALA A 59 -7.46 15.88 5.58
C ALA A 59 -5.92 15.92 5.70
N TYR A 60 -5.36 15.21 6.67
CA TYR A 60 -3.91 15.06 6.83
C TYR A 60 -3.28 14.40 5.60
N ARG A 61 -3.85 13.27 5.14
CA ARG A 61 -3.36 12.55 3.96
C ARG A 61 -3.47 13.37 2.69
N GLN A 62 -4.56 14.12 2.50
CA GLN A 62 -4.72 15.03 1.37
C GLN A 62 -3.61 16.09 1.33
N LYS A 63 -3.33 16.75 2.46
CA LYS A 63 -2.22 17.71 2.54
C LYS A 63 -0.87 17.07 2.25
N LEU A 64 -0.62 15.87 2.76
CA LEU A 64 0.63 15.15 2.49
C LEU A 64 0.78 14.82 1.00
N GLN A 65 -0.32 14.45 0.35
CA GLN A 65 -0.35 14.21 -1.09
C GLN A 65 -0.06 15.48 -1.89
N GLU A 66 -0.67 16.62 -1.54
CA GLU A 66 -0.41 17.91 -2.18
C GLU A 66 1.07 18.33 -2.06
N LEU A 67 1.68 18.13 -0.90
CA LEU A 67 3.11 18.38 -0.70
C LEU A 67 3.97 17.44 -1.56
N GLY A 68 3.60 16.16 -1.65
CA GLY A 68 4.28 15.18 -2.49
C GLY A 68 4.18 15.50 -3.98
N GLU A 69 3.03 16.03 -4.42
CA GLU A 69 2.82 16.50 -5.79
C GLU A 69 3.76 17.67 -6.15
N GLY A 70 3.89 18.65 -5.26
CA GLY A 70 4.83 19.77 -5.44
C GLY A 70 6.28 19.30 -5.58
N LEU A 71 6.73 18.42 -4.68
CA LEU A 71 8.08 17.84 -4.77
C LEU A 71 8.28 17.07 -6.10
N ARG A 72 7.28 16.28 -6.52
CA ARG A 72 7.38 15.53 -7.77
C ARG A 72 7.53 16.44 -8.99
N GLN A 73 6.82 17.56 -9.02
CA GLN A 73 6.93 18.54 -10.11
C GLN A 73 8.33 19.16 -10.17
N GLU A 74 8.88 19.57 -9.03
CA GLU A 74 10.24 20.12 -8.95
C GLU A 74 11.30 19.10 -9.41
N VAL A 75 11.19 17.85 -8.95
CA VAL A 75 12.10 16.77 -9.37
C VAL A 75 12.03 16.56 -10.89
N ASN A 76 10.83 16.51 -11.46
CA ASN A 76 10.65 16.36 -12.90
C ASN A 76 11.27 17.53 -13.68
N TYR A 77 11.08 18.76 -13.21
CA TYR A 77 11.69 19.94 -13.81
C TYR A 77 13.22 19.85 -13.84
N VAL A 78 13.84 19.47 -12.71
CA VAL A 78 15.30 19.30 -12.61
C VAL A 78 15.80 18.20 -13.55
N VAL A 79 15.09 17.07 -13.61
CA VAL A 79 15.44 15.96 -14.50
C VAL A 79 15.40 16.40 -15.97
N ASP A 80 14.38 17.14 -16.39
CA ASP A 80 14.26 17.61 -17.76
C ASP A 80 15.34 18.63 -18.12
N ARG A 81 15.66 19.54 -17.21
CA ARG A 81 16.79 20.48 -17.37
C ARG A 81 18.11 19.74 -17.52
N LEU A 82 18.34 18.72 -16.71
CA LEU A 82 19.56 17.91 -16.78
C LEU A 82 19.65 17.13 -18.09
N ARG A 83 18.54 16.54 -18.56
CA ARG A 83 18.48 15.86 -19.86
C ARG A 83 18.87 16.79 -21.00
N ILE A 84 18.32 18.00 -21.02
CA ILE A 84 18.66 19.02 -22.03
C ILE A 84 20.16 19.35 -21.95
N ALA A 85 20.70 19.59 -20.77
CA ALA A 85 22.12 19.91 -20.59
C ALA A 85 23.04 18.79 -21.12
N VAL A 86 22.72 17.53 -20.81
CA VAL A 86 23.49 16.36 -21.27
C VAL A 86 23.42 16.23 -22.80
N ILE A 87 22.24 16.43 -23.41
CA ILE A 87 22.09 16.39 -24.87
C ILE A 87 22.94 17.48 -25.53
N THR A 88 22.85 18.71 -25.04
CA THR A 88 23.62 19.84 -25.56
C THR A 88 25.12 19.61 -25.43
N PHE A 89 25.57 19.08 -24.28
CA PHE A 89 26.98 18.75 -24.08
C PHE A 89 27.47 17.68 -25.06
N ARG A 90 26.72 16.59 -25.24
CA ARG A 90 27.05 15.54 -26.22
C ARG A 90 27.10 16.06 -27.65
N LYS A 91 26.17 16.94 -28.02
CA LYS A 91 26.18 17.60 -29.33
C LYS A 91 27.46 18.42 -29.50
N GLY A 92 27.81 19.25 -28.52
CA GLY A 92 29.06 20.02 -28.53
C GLY A 92 30.31 19.15 -28.64
N GLN A 93 30.36 18.01 -27.94
CA GLN A 93 31.46 17.05 -28.08
C GLN A 93 31.56 16.48 -29.49
N LYS A 94 30.43 16.16 -30.13
CA LYS A 94 30.40 15.67 -31.51
C LYS A 94 30.85 16.74 -32.49
N ASP A 95 30.32 17.95 -32.38
CA ASP A 95 30.64 19.08 -33.25
C ASP A 95 32.14 19.42 -33.16
N LEU A 96 32.72 19.38 -31.95
CA LEU A 96 34.15 19.54 -31.73
C LEU A 96 34.95 18.44 -32.43
N LYS A 97 34.56 17.17 -32.24
CA LYS A 97 35.23 16.03 -32.88
C LYS A 97 35.19 16.13 -34.40
N ASP A 98 34.05 16.53 -34.96
CA ASP A 98 33.88 16.71 -36.40
C ASP A 98 34.72 17.89 -36.92
N PHE A 99 34.79 19.01 -36.20
CA PHE A 99 35.66 20.15 -36.53
C PHE A 99 37.13 19.73 -36.62
N TYR A 100 37.67 19.05 -35.58
CA TYR A 100 39.05 18.58 -35.59
C TYR A 100 39.28 17.50 -36.66
N ARG A 101 38.32 16.63 -36.92
CA ARG A 101 38.42 15.66 -38.03
C ARG A 101 38.58 16.36 -39.37
N ILE A 102 37.82 17.43 -39.64
CA ILE A 102 37.90 18.19 -40.89
C ILE A 102 39.25 18.94 -40.97
N LYS A 103 39.61 19.68 -39.92
CA LYS A 103 40.82 20.51 -39.87
C LYS A 103 42.12 19.72 -40.02
N TYR A 104 42.17 18.47 -39.57
CA TYR A 104 43.40 17.67 -39.55
C TYR A 104 43.36 16.42 -40.45
N LYS A 105 42.27 16.18 -41.20
CA LYS A 105 42.23 15.18 -42.29
C LYS A 105 42.21 15.77 -43.70
N GLY A 106 41.86 17.04 -43.88
CA GLY A 106 42.17 17.78 -45.11
C GLY A 106 43.59 18.29 -45.00
N GLY A 107 44.55 17.61 -45.62
CA GLY A 107 45.97 17.93 -45.52
C GLY A 107 46.28 19.36 -45.92
N ASP A 108 46.70 20.16 -44.95
CA ASP A 108 47.92 20.96 -45.04
C ASP A 108 48.35 21.30 -43.63
N VAL A 109 49.35 20.54 -43.15
CA VAL A 109 50.06 20.82 -41.92
C VAL A 109 50.87 22.08 -42.16
N VAL A 110 50.31 23.24 -41.83
CA VAL A 110 51.10 24.47 -41.72
C VAL A 110 51.97 24.32 -40.49
N HIS A 111 53.20 23.85 -40.70
CA HIS A 111 54.29 23.98 -39.75
C HIS A 111 54.59 25.47 -39.57
N LEU A 112 54.17 26.03 -38.44
CA LEU A 112 54.69 27.31 -37.97
C LEU A 112 56.08 27.04 -37.36
N LYS A 113 57.11 27.58 -38.03
CA LYS A 113 58.47 27.73 -37.51
C LYS A 113 58.49 28.69 -36.32
#